data_AF-A0AAV8X6Y4-F1
#
_entry.id   AF-A0AAV8X6Y4-F1
#
_cell.length_a   1.000
_cell.length_b   1.000
_cell.length_c   1.000
_cell.angle_alpha   90.00
_cell.angle_beta   90.00
_cell.angle_gamma   90.00
#
_symmetry.space_group_name_H-M   'P 1'
#
loop_
_entity.id
_entity.type
_entity.pdbx_description
1 polymer ?
#
loop_
_entity_poly.entity_id
_entity_poly.type
_entity_poly.pdbx_seq_one_letter_code
_entity_poly.pdbx_strand_id
1 'polypeptide(L)'
;MAYKVKNNNGVYFIPAFSGLGPPINNEKAATGFIGITPTTTREHMVRAVLESIVFRVTLSYELLKKERCKNYKSIRNRKADLTNLIIERQASEMSVMGVAFLAGLSCGMWKDKKELCALHRVQQIFKPSSSQEHIEKCRQDLTKWLAAVERFKYWYKEN
;
A
#
# COMPACT_ATOMS: atom_id res chain seq x y z
N MET A 1 5.59 3.15 18.14
CA MET A 1 4.19 3.50 18.52
C MET A 1 3.20 2.44 18.06
N ALA A 2 3.03 2.20 16.75
CA ALA A 2 2.16 1.11 16.25
C ALA A 2 2.62 -0.31 16.64
N TYR A 3 3.93 -0.54 16.80
CA TYR A 3 4.48 -1.82 17.25
C TYR A 3 4.20 -2.15 18.72
N LYS A 4 3.67 -1.19 19.51
CA LYS A 4 3.33 -1.41 20.92
C LYS A 4 2.04 -2.21 21.10
N VAL A 5 1.21 -2.31 20.07
CA VAL A 5 -0.03 -3.09 20.07
C VAL A 5 0.04 -4.21 19.03
N LYS A 6 -0.56 -5.36 19.35
CA LYS A 6 -0.54 -6.55 18.48
C LYS A 6 -1.47 -6.43 17.27
N ASN A 7 -2.52 -5.62 17.36
CA ASN A 7 -3.55 -5.44 16.33
C ASN A 7 -4.15 -4.01 16.38
N ASN A 8 -5.16 -3.75 15.56
CA ASN A 8 -5.90 -2.48 15.50
C ASN A 8 -7.13 -2.41 16.44
N ASN A 9 -7.37 -3.45 17.24
CA ASN A 9 -8.55 -3.59 18.12
C ASN A 9 -9.91 -3.37 17.41
N GLY A 10 -10.02 -3.78 16.14
CA GLY A 10 -11.23 -3.61 15.34
C GLY A 10 -11.45 -2.19 14.81
N VAL A 11 -10.50 -1.28 15.04
CA VAL A 11 -10.54 0.08 14.52
C VAL A 11 -10.00 0.09 13.09
N TYR A 12 -10.73 0.72 12.19
CA TYR A 12 -10.32 0.91 10.80
C TYR A 12 -10.27 2.40 10.46
N PHE A 13 -9.28 2.77 9.67
CA PHE A 13 -9.15 4.12 9.12
C PHE A 13 -9.40 4.10 7.62
N ILE A 14 -10.24 5.01 7.13
CA ILE A 14 -10.55 5.19 5.71
C ILE A 14 -9.84 6.46 5.22
N PRO A 15 -8.77 6.35 4.41
CA PRO A 15 -7.95 7.50 3.99
C PRO A 15 -8.50 8.16 2.72
N ALA A 16 -9.73 8.68 2.77
CA ALA A 16 -10.42 9.30 1.63
C ALA A 16 -10.37 10.85 1.70
N PHE A 17 -9.17 11.45 1.80
CA PHE A 17 -9.04 12.90 2.06
C PHE A 17 -9.55 13.74 0.88
N SER A 18 -9.46 13.18 -0.32
CA SER A 18 -9.97 13.74 -1.57
C SER A 18 -10.78 12.68 -2.31
N GLY A 19 -11.59 11.93 -1.56
CA GLY A 19 -12.23 10.72 -2.04
C GLY A 19 -11.29 9.52 -2.17
N LEU A 20 -11.77 8.46 -2.81
CA LEU A 20 -11.06 7.20 -3.03
C LEU A 20 -10.87 6.94 -4.52
N GLY A 21 -9.64 7.05 -5.01
CA GLY A 21 -9.29 6.61 -6.36
C GLY A 21 -9.34 5.07 -6.54
N PRO A 22 -8.80 4.55 -7.66
CA PRO A 22 -8.88 3.13 -8.02
C PRO A 22 -8.41 2.19 -6.90
N PRO A 23 -9.01 0.99 -6.75
CA PRO A 23 -10.13 0.44 -7.53
C PRO A 23 -11.53 0.89 -7.07
N ILE A 24 -11.64 1.73 -6.04
CA ILE A 24 -12.93 2.05 -5.41
C ILE A 24 -13.68 3.17 -6.14
N ASN A 25 -12.94 4.11 -6.76
CA ASN A 25 -13.45 5.16 -7.66
C ASN A 25 -14.68 5.90 -7.11
N ASN A 26 -14.52 6.50 -5.93
CA ASN A 26 -15.55 7.28 -5.27
C ASN A 26 -14.97 8.60 -4.74
N GLU A 27 -15.11 9.67 -5.51
CA GLU A 27 -14.64 11.01 -5.15
C GLU A 27 -15.41 11.61 -3.96
N LYS A 28 -16.61 11.08 -3.69
CA LYS A 28 -17.53 11.53 -2.63
C LYS A 28 -17.29 10.84 -1.29
N ALA A 29 -16.28 9.97 -1.20
CA ALA A 29 -15.97 9.26 0.04
C ALA A 29 -15.31 10.19 1.07
N ALA A 30 -15.69 10.06 2.34
CA ALA A 30 -15.10 10.83 3.43
C ALA A 30 -14.01 10.06 4.17
N THR A 31 -13.07 10.81 4.75
CA THR A 31 -12.07 10.24 5.66
C THR A 31 -12.63 10.05 7.05
N GLY A 32 -12.27 8.97 7.72
CA GLY A 32 -12.52 8.85 9.14
C GLY A 32 -12.13 7.51 9.74
N PHE A 33 -12.35 7.42 11.04
CA PHE A 33 -12.19 6.19 11.82
C PHE A 33 -13.54 5.54 12.09
N ILE A 34 -13.56 4.22 12.16
CA ILE A 34 -14.72 3.43 12.55
C ILE A 34 -14.29 2.25 13.42
N GLY A 35 -15.18 1.80 14.32
CA GLY A 35 -14.89 0.71 15.25
C GLY A 35 -14.17 1.13 16.52
N ILE A 36 -14.22 2.42 16.88
CA ILE A 36 -13.67 2.91 18.16
C ILE A 36 -14.49 2.37 19.31
N THR A 37 -13.82 1.81 20.32
CA THR A 37 -14.40 1.30 21.55
C THR A 37 -13.69 1.93 22.77
N PRO A 38 -14.22 1.81 23.99
CA PRO A 38 -13.57 2.37 25.20
C PRO A 38 -12.15 1.82 25.45
N THR A 39 -11.80 0.66 24.89
CA THR A 39 -10.46 0.07 25.01
C THR A 39 -9.50 0.53 23.90
N THR A 40 -9.97 1.32 22.94
CA THR A 40 -9.15 1.88 21.86
C THR A 40 -8.15 2.89 22.41
N THR A 41 -6.89 2.68 22.08
CA THR A 41 -5.78 3.57 22.47
C THR A 41 -5.20 4.30 21.26
N ARG A 42 -4.35 5.30 21.50
CA ARG A 42 -3.65 6.04 20.45
C ARG A 42 -2.82 5.13 19.54
N GLU A 43 -2.21 4.09 20.09
CA GLU A 43 -1.42 3.11 19.35
C GLU A 43 -2.29 2.35 18.34
N HIS A 44 -3.52 1.99 18.70
CA HIS A 44 -4.48 1.35 17.81
C HIS A 44 -4.89 2.27 16.65
N MET A 45 -5.07 3.56 16.91
CA MET A 45 -5.36 4.56 15.86
C MET A 45 -4.21 4.66 14.85
N VAL A 46 -2.96 4.76 15.34
CA VAL A 46 -1.78 4.79 14.46
C VAL A 46 -1.63 3.49 13.67
N ARG A 47 -1.90 2.35 14.31
CA ARG A 47 -1.90 1.04 13.65
C ARG A 47 -2.94 0.99 12.51
N ALA A 48 -4.18 1.42 12.76
CA ALA A 48 -5.25 1.43 11.77
C ALA A 48 -4.92 2.30 10.55
N VAL A 49 -4.24 3.44 10.76
CA VAL A 49 -3.75 4.29 9.66
C VAL A 49 -2.73 3.55 8.80
N LEU A 50 -1.72 2.93 9.42
CA LEU A 50 -0.69 2.16 8.70
C LEU A 50 -1.30 0.97 7.96
N GLU A 51 -2.23 0.25 8.59
CA GLU A 51 -2.95 -0.86 7.98
C GLU A 51 -3.81 -0.41 6.79
N SER A 52 -4.46 0.76 6.86
CA SER A 52 -5.19 1.32 5.71
C SER A 52 -4.28 1.58 4.50
N ILE A 53 -3.06 2.06 4.74
CA ILE A 53 -2.05 2.21 3.70
C ILE A 53 -1.72 0.83 3.14
N VAL A 54 -1.62 -0.19 4.01
CA VAL A 54 -1.42 -1.62 3.66
C VAL A 54 -2.62 -2.27 2.97
N PHE A 55 -3.84 -1.77 3.11
CA PHE A 55 -4.97 -2.25 2.32
C PHE A 55 -5.02 -1.59 0.93
N ARG A 56 -4.80 -0.27 0.83
CA ARG A 56 -4.92 0.50 -0.43
C ARG A 56 -4.06 -0.02 -1.59
N VAL A 57 -2.73 0.04 -1.53
CA VAL A 57 -1.83 -0.65 -2.49
C VAL A 57 -2.05 -2.19 -2.63
N THR A 58 -2.72 -2.92 -1.71
CA THR A 58 -3.01 -4.36 -1.93
C THR A 58 -4.10 -4.43 -2.97
N LEU A 59 -5.16 -3.66 -2.79
CA LEU A 59 -6.22 -3.49 -3.78
C LEU A 59 -5.70 -2.95 -5.11
N SER A 60 -4.77 -1.98 -5.08
CA SER A 60 -4.11 -1.52 -6.32
C SER A 60 -3.29 -2.62 -6.98
N TYR A 61 -2.58 -3.43 -6.20
CA TYR A 61 -1.82 -4.56 -6.74
C TYR A 61 -2.73 -5.65 -7.32
N GLU A 62 -3.84 -5.98 -6.65
CA GLU A 62 -4.83 -6.94 -7.13
C GLU A 62 -5.52 -6.44 -8.41
N LEU A 63 -5.88 -5.16 -8.46
CA LEU A 63 -6.38 -4.52 -9.68
C LEU A 63 -5.37 -4.66 -10.81
N LEU A 64 -4.10 -4.28 -10.56
CA LEU A 64 -3.04 -4.40 -11.55
C LEU A 64 -2.83 -5.85 -11.97
N LYS A 65 -2.92 -6.83 -11.06
CA LYS A 65 -2.82 -8.25 -11.41
C LYS A 65 -3.97 -8.69 -12.31
N LYS A 66 -5.20 -8.24 -12.03
CA LYS A 66 -6.39 -8.52 -12.83
C LYS A 66 -6.29 -7.92 -14.23
N GLU A 67 -5.80 -6.69 -14.34
CA GLU A 67 -5.55 -6.01 -15.63
C GLU A 67 -4.33 -6.62 -16.36
N ARG A 68 -3.31 -7.06 -15.62
CA ARG A 68 -2.08 -7.68 -16.14
C ARG A 68 -2.17 -9.16 -16.46
N CYS A 69 -3.35 -9.78 -16.47
CA CYS A 69 -3.56 -11.02 -17.23
C CYS A 69 -3.29 -10.86 -18.75
N LYS A 70 -2.78 -9.70 -19.19
CA LYS A 70 -2.12 -9.44 -20.48
C LYS A 70 -0.65 -8.94 -20.42
N ASN A 71 0.16 -9.29 -19.40
CA ASN A 71 1.64 -9.09 -19.29
C ASN A 71 2.10 -8.03 -18.26
N TYR A 72 2.76 -8.42 -17.16
CA TYR A 72 4.03 -7.85 -16.62
C TYR A 72 4.32 -8.28 -15.16
N LYS A 73 5.55 -8.72 -14.88
CA LYS A 73 6.05 -9.14 -13.55
C LYS A 73 6.75 -7.97 -12.82
N SER A 74 6.51 -7.89 -11.51
CA SER A 74 7.15 -7.01 -10.51
C SER A 74 6.54 -5.61 -10.34
N ILE A 75 6.18 -5.28 -9.09
CA ILE A 75 5.88 -3.92 -8.60
C ILE A 75 6.47 -3.81 -7.19
N ARG A 76 7.25 -2.74 -6.97
CA ARG A 76 7.88 -2.37 -5.69
C ARG A 76 6.90 -1.52 -4.88
N ASN A 77 6.55 -1.96 -3.66
CA ASN A 77 6.34 -1.14 -2.44
C ASN A 77 5.49 -1.88 -1.35
N ARG A 78 6.12 -2.10 -0.18
CA ARG A 78 5.59 -2.22 1.20
C ARG A 78 4.35 -3.08 1.56
N LYS A 79 4.11 -4.22 0.90
CA LYS A 79 2.95 -5.14 1.13
C LYS A 79 3.17 -6.64 0.92
N ALA A 80 4.08 -7.25 1.67
CA ALA A 80 4.46 -8.64 1.40
C ALA A 80 3.34 -9.63 1.78
N ASP A 81 2.71 -9.46 2.96
CA ASP A 81 1.87 -10.51 3.54
C ASP A 81 0.56 -10.76 2.79
N LEU A 82 -0.06 -9.71 2.25
CA LEU A 82 -1.32 -9.84 1.50
C LEU A 82 -1.11 -10.26 0.03
N THR A 83 0.05 -9.95 -0.56
CA THR A 83 0.29 -10.15 -2.00
C THR A 83 1.09 -11.41 -2.30
N ASN A 84 1.62 -12.06 -1.26
CA ASN A 84 2.56 -13.19 -1.33
C ASN A 84 3.77 -12.88 -2.25
N LEU A 85 4.26 -11.64 -2.19
CA LEU A 85 5.41 -11.18 -2.97
C LEU A 85 6.61 -10.88 -2.08
N ILE A 86 7.80 -11.19 -2.59
CA ILE A 86 9.06 -10.67 -2.06
C ILE A 86 9.14 -9.19 -2.43
N ILE A 87 9.41 -8.34 -1.44
CA ILE A 87 9.47 -6.90 -1.63
C ILE A 87 10.85 -6.37 -1.32
N GLU A 88 11.39 -5.67 -2.30
CA GLU A 88 12.68 -4.97 -2.18
C GLU A 88 12.43 -3.50 -1.90
N ARG A 89 13.04 -2.99 -0.82
CA ARG A 89 13.15 -1.57 -0.54
C ARG A 89 14.51 -1.09 -1.04
N GLN A 90 14.48 -0.09 -1.91
CA GLN A 90 15.65 0.64 -2.37
C GLN A 90 15.85 1.93 -1.57
N ALA A 91 16.90 2.68 -1.91
CA ALA A 91 17.20 4.00 -1.37
C ALA A 91 16.00 4.98 -1.46
N SER A 92 15.97 5.95 -0.54
CA SER A 92 14.87 6.89 -0.33
C SER A 92 14.54 7.75 -1.58
N GLU A 93 15.55 8.11 -2.37
CA GLU A 93 15.44 9.15 -3.41
C GLU A 93 15.30 8.59 -4.84
N MET A 94 14.49 7.55 -5.02
CA MET A 94 14.33 6.89 -6.34
C MET A 94 13.79 7.82 -7.43
N SER A 95 12.99 8.82 -7.08
CA SER A 95 12.43 9.78 -8.05
C SER A 95 13.52 10.65 -8.66
N VAL A 96 14.39 11.25 -7.82
CA VAL A 96 15.53 12.05 -8.27
C VAL A 96 16.49 11.19 -9.08
N MET A 97 16.74 9.96 -8.61
CA MET A 97 17.61 9.02 -9.31
C MET A 97 17.07 8.65 -10.70
N GLY A 98 15.74 8.53 -10.86
CA GLY A 98 15.11 8.31 -12.16
C GLY A 98 15.35 9.45 -13.14
N VAL A 99 15.20 10.71 -12.70
CA VAL A 99 15.50 11.89 -13.53
C VAL A 99 16.97 11.96 -13.88
N ALA A 100 17.86 11.74 -12.90
CA ALA A 100 19.30 11.71 -13.12
C ALA A 100 19.71 10.64 -14.15
N PHE A 101 19.13 9.44 -14.07
CA PHE A 101 19.37 8.37 -15.03
C PHE A 101 18.89 8.71 -16.45
N LEU A 102 17.72 9.33 -16.59
CA LEU A 102 17.22 9.76 -17.89
C LEU A 102 18.12 10.85 -18.50
N ALA A 103 18.47 11.87 -17.72
CA ALA A 103 19.35 12.95 -18.16
C ALA A 103 20.74 12.42 -18.54
N GLY A 104 21.35 11.57 -17.71
CA GLY A 104 22.68 11.04 -17.98
C GLY A 104 22.73 10.05 -19.14
N LEU A 105 21.66 9.30 -19.41
CA LEU A 105 21.56 8.53 -20.67
C LEU A 105 21.50 9.47 -21.87
N SER A 106 20.69 10.54 -21.80
CA SER A 106 20.55 11.50 -22.89
C SER A 106 21.83 12.28 -23.17
N CYS A 107 22.63 12.56 -22.13
CA CYS A 107 23.90 13.28 -22.25
C CYS A 107 25.10 12.34 -22.48
N GLY A 108 24.88 11.02 -22.60
CA GLY A 108 25.95 10.04 -22.84
C GLY A 108 26.87 9.77 -21.65
N MET A 109 26.49 10.18 -20.43
CA MET A 109 27.22 9.81 -19.21
C MET A 109 27.16 8.31 -18.92
N TRP A 110 26.04 7.67 -19.30
CA TRP A 110 25.88 6.21 -19.28
C TRP A 110 25.61 5.71 -20.69
N LYS A 111 26.19 4.56 -21.03
CA LYS A 111 26.13 3.99 -22.38
C LYS A 111 24.81 3.30 -22.66
N ASP A 112 24.29 2.56 -21.68
CA ASP A 112 23.07 1.78 -21.84
C ASP A 112 22.32 1.56 -20.53
N LYS A 113 21.13 0.95 -20.64
CA LYS A 113 20.31 0.58 -19.49
C LYS A 113 20.97 -0.48 -18.59
N LYS A 114 21.95 -1.26 -19.09
CA LYS A 114 22.61 -2.31 -18.30
C LYS A 114 23.56 -1.69 -17.26
N GLU A 115 24.27 -0.62 -17.63
CA GLU A 115 25.07 0.17 -16.67
C GLU A 115 24.20 0.69 -15.51
N LEU A 116 22.98 1.15 -15.81
CA LEU A 116 22.03 1.59 -14.79
C LEU A 116 21.52 0.44 -13.91
N CYS A 117 21.29 -0.74 -14.48
CA CYS A 117 20.90 -1.92 -13.70
C CYS A 117 21.98 -2.34 -12.70
N ALA A 118 23.26 -2.11 -12.99
CA ALA A 118 24.35 -2.39 -12.05
C ALA A 118 24.37 -1.43 -10.84
N LEU A 119 23.77 -0.23 -10.98
CA LEU A 119 23.60 0.73 -9.88
C LEU A 119 22.45 0.36 -8.94
N HIS A 120 21.70 -0.70 -9.25
CA HIS A 120 20.59 -1.16 -8.45
C HIS A 120 21.06 -1.73 -7.11
N ARG A 121 20.89 -0.94 -6.04
CA ARG A 121 21.16 -1.37 -4.66
C ARG A 121 19.86 -1.59 -3.89
N VAL A 122 19.70 -2.80 -3.36
CA VAL A 122 18.61 -3.18 -2.46
C VAL A 122 19.07 -2.92 -1.02
N GLN A 123 18.35 -2.09 -0.29
CA GLN A 123 18.66 -1.82 1.12
C GLN A 123 18.05 -2.86 2.05
N GLN A 124 16.83 -3.33 1.74
CA GLN A 124 16.14 -4.28 2.60
C GLN A 124 15.17 -5.13 1.79
N ILE A 125 15.07 -6.42 2.14
CA ILE A 125 14.13 -7.37 1.55
C ILE A 125 13.12 -7.77 2.62
N PHE A 126 11.83 -7.66 2.28
CA PHE A 126 10.72 -8.14 3.08
C PHE A 126 10.13 -9.39 2.41
N LYS A 127 10.13 -10.51 3.13
CA LYS A 127 9.55 -11.76 2.67
C LYS A 127 8.14 -11.93 3.26
N PRO A 128 7.18 -12.49 2.50
CA PRO A 128 5.85 -12.77 3.03
C PRO A 128 5.94 -13.79 4.15
N SER A 129 5.09 -13.65 5.16
CA SER A 129 4.93 -14.67 6.20
C SER A 129 4.55 -16.03 5.60
N SER A 130 5.20 -17.10 6.05
CA SER A 130 4.91 -18.47 5.60
C SER A 130 3.69 -19.09 6.30
N SER A 131 3.15 -18.42 7.33
CA SER A 131 2.00 -18.90 8.11
C SER A 131 0.69 -18.61 7.37
N GLN A 132 -0.02 -19.68 6.97
CA GLN A 132 -1.34 -19.59 6.35
C GLN A 132 -2.37 -18.90 7.24
N GLU A 133 -2.32 -19.14 8.55
CA GLU A 133 -3.22 -18.50 9.53
C GLU A 133 -3.05 -16.98 9.53
N HIS A 134 -1.80 -16.50 9.43
CA HIS A 134 -1.52 -15.07 9.37
C HIS A 134 -2.08 -14.43 8.09
N ILE A 135 -1.87 -15.09 6.95
CA ILE A 135 -2.37 -14.63 5.64
C ILE A 135 -3.91 -14.54 5.67
N GLU A 136 -4.56 -15.58 6.20
CA GLU A 136 -6.01 -15.63 6.26
C GLU A 136 -6.58 -14.53 7.17
N LYS A 137 -5.95 -14.29 8.32
CA LYS A 137 -6.30 -13.16 9.18
C LYS A 137 -6.19 -11.82 8.46
N CYS A 138 -5.09 -11.59 7.74
CA CYS A 138 -4.92 -10.36 6.97
C CYS A 138 -6.00 -10.19 5.88
N ARG A 139 -6.44 -11.28 5.24
CA ARG A 139 -7.57 -11.24 4.29
C ARG A 139 -8.87 -10.89 4.99
N GLN A 140 -9.15 -11.47 6.14
CA GLN A 140 -10.34 -11.13 6.92
C GLN A 140 -10.34 -9.66 7.34
N ASP A 141 -9.20 -9.12 7.76
CA ASP A 141 -9.06 -7.71 8.11
C ASP A 141 -9.25 -6.80 6.89
N LEU A 142 -8.76 -7.19 5.71
CA LEU A 142 -9.02 -6.48 4.45
C LEU A 142 -10.52 -6.49 4.10
N THR A 143 -11.20 -7.62 4.25
CA THR A 143 -12.66 -7.73 3.99
C THR A 143 -13.45 -6.83 4.93
N LYS A 144 -13.11 -6.79 6.21
CA LYS A 144 -13.73 -5.88 7.19
C LYS A 144 -13.44 -4.43 6.86
N TRP A 145 -12.21 -4.11 6.44
CA TRP A 145 -11.86 -2.77 5.99
C TRP A 145 -12.65 -2.35 4.74
N LEU A 146 -12.87 -3.23 3.77
CA LEU A 146 -13.73 -2.95 2.62
C LEU A 146 -15.18 -2.68 3.05
N ALA A 147 -15.71 -3.47 3.97
CA ALA A 147 -17.03 -3.20 4.55
C ALA A 147 -17.07 -1.85 5.29
N ALA A 148 -15.97 -1.44 5.94
CA ALA A 148 -15.84 -0.12 6.54
C ALA A 148 -15.84 0.97 5.46
N VAL A 149 -15.16 0.79 4.33
CA VAL A 149 -15.16 1.74 3.21
C VAL A 149 -16.57 2.00 2.70
N GLU A 150 -17.40 0.98 2.54
CA GLU A 150 -18.79 1.15 2.05
C GLU A 150 -19.58 2.17 2.89
N ARG A 151 -19.31 2.25 4.20
CA ARG A 151 -19.99 3.18 5.12
C ARG A 151 -19.55 4.64 4.96
N PHE A 152 -18.39 4.86 4.34
CA PHE A 152 -17.83 6.19 4.10
C PHE A 152 -18.05 6.67 2.66
N LYS A 153 -18.61 5.84 1.78
CA LYS A 153 -18.93 6.23 0.41
C LYS A 153 -20.08 7.24 0.39
N TYR A 154 -20.05 8.14 -0.59
CA TYR A 154 -21.14 9.10 -0.86
C TYR A 154 -21.50 10.02 0.32
N TRP A 155 -20.51 10.35 1.15
CA TRP A 155 -20.70 11.28 2.26
C TRP A 155 -20.94 12.71 1.76
N TYR A 156 -20.14 13.16 0.79
CA TYR A 156 -20.30 14.47 0.19
C TYR A 156 -21.34 14.41 -0.95
N LYS A 157 -22.31 15.31 -0.93
CA LYS A 157 -23.30 15.49 -2.01
C LYS A 157 -22.79 16.52 -3.02
N GLU A 158 -23.30 16.46 -4.24
CA GLU A 158 -23.14 17.56 -5.20
C GLU A 158 -23.91 18.78 -4.71
N ASN A 159 -23.31 19.96 -4.88
CA ASN A 159 -24.00 21.25 -4.82
C ASN A 159 -24.74 21.48 -6.13
#